data_AF-A0ABF7Q8A7-F1
#
_entry.id   AF-A0ABF7Q8A7-F1
#
_cell.length_a   1.000
_cell.length_b   1.000
_cell.length_c   1.000
_cell.angle_alpha   90.00
_cell.angle_beta   90.00
_cell.angle_gamma   90.00
#
_symmetry.space_group_name_H-M   'P 1'
#
loop_
_entity.id
_entity.type
_entity.pdbx_description
1 polymer ?
#
loop_
_entity_poly.entity_id
_entity_poly.type
_entity_poly.pdbx_seq_one_letter_code
_entity_poly.pdbx_strand_id
1 'polypeptide(L)'
;MAANTFNPTALANGTSNLLNRADALNLSTDLVQAGVVFNDAVRISTGLFSTPQNSGNSNPFLTSYTTDLHAVQNDIAAMLANPGQVTLGGKAFTLNATDTAVLTQVQSEITTLINAAPNTTNPNTLAEADQTIHNVQQMILQQIQGDAHLSSALTNFTFLANTGAQDVAFQSLPAGNDGAANLAKATAGDLVAIGQVYNAVADLALGGISANNLGQVTADFTAVQQGLQAILNDPAKLAALEAGLTAVDAQTTTLHLQTLVGQIGLQLNKYDSPETQANPTALRGTADNILDMIDVFQNDATLNKAAGGTGMPGHGGGFSEMPGGLTGTVTKFQDNQVQTNFWASFLAEANTLGAKLNAVANGTANATQDIITQIANYQNFGVKFDQAQGAVFQGRFDNELVAGALQADSAMATKALMGIMNGDTGAALATDQAMLKAAAANFIGNAGDISGNNIAVGGSAYVNSVTSFITATAVNGIAMGTGAPAGANPNIANGTGGTPASTTTPGGGGMAGGGGAAGGGTASGGNAGGGTTGGGTAGGGATDGGNAGGNAGGGNAGGGNAGGGNAGGGANGGGTTGGNNQTTTTHHCHSHHSHHSQDHHAAAAAANTAAAAATGPDMSHHHAMHHMWG
;
A
#
# COMPACT_ATOMS: atom_id res chain seq x y z
N MET A 1 0.99 -19.86 34.03
CA MET A 1 0.07 -19.66 32.90
C MET A 1 -0.30 -18.19 32.89
N ALA A 2 -0.06 -17.49 31.78
CA ALA A 2 -0.62 -16.14 31.60
C ALA A 2 -2.15 -16.22 31.63
N ALA A 3 -2.83 -15.12 31.96
CA ALA A 3 -4.28 -15.08 31.89
C ALA A 3 -4.71 -15.32 30.42
N ASN A 4 -5.59 -16.29 30.19
CA ASN A 4 -6.02 -16.65 28.84
C ASN A 4 -6.78 -15.47 28.21
N THR A 5 -6.11 -14.73 27.31
CA THR A 5 -6.62 -13.53 26.62
C THR A 5 -7.55 -13.87 25.46
N PHE A 6 -7.72 -15.15 25.11
CA PHE A 6 -8.60 -15.58 24.03
C PHE A 6 -10.07 -15.28 24.33
N ASN A 7 -10.63 -14.37 23.53
CA ASN A 7 -12.05 -14.13 23.41
C ASN A 7 -12.44 -14.26 21.93
N PRO A 8 -13.11 -15.35 21.50
CA PRO A 8 -13.51 -15.54 20.10
C PRO A 8 -14.39 -14.42 19.53
N THR A 9 -15.17 -13.73 20.38
CA THR A 9 -15.98 -12.57 19.92
C THR A 9 -15.10 -11.36 19.64
N ALA A 10 -14.08 -11.11 20.49
CA ALA A 10 -13.10 -10.06 20.28
C ALA A 10 -12.17 -10.37 19.08
N LEU A 11 -11.95 -11.65 18.79
CA LEU A 11 -11.13 -12.09 17.67
C LEU A 11 -11.87 -11.87 16.34
N ALA A 12 -13.12 -12.32 16.24
CA ALA A 12 -13.95 -12.18 15.05
C ALA A 12 -14.34 -10.73 14.68
N ASN A 13 -14.22 -9.77 15.61
CA ASN A 13 -14.56 -8.36 15.39
C ASN A 13 -13.35 -7.40 15.42
N GLY A 14 -12.12 -7.93 15.46
CA GLY A 14 -10.90 -7.12 15.40
C GLY A 14 -10.45 -6.48 16.71
N THR A 15 -11.15 -6.69 17.84
CA THR A 15 -10.80 -6.07 19.13
C THR A 15 -9.99 -6.98 20.06
N SER A 16 -9.38 -8.05 19.54
CA SER A 16 -8.58 -9.00 20.34
C SER A 16 -7.14 -8.54 20.48
N ASN A 17 -6.60 -8.62 21.69
CA ASN A 17 -5.17 -8.43 21.95
C ASN A 17 -4.28 -9.38 21.14
N LEU A 18 -4.80 -10.51 20.65
CA LEU A 18 -4.06 -11.41 19.76
C LEU A 18 -3.76 -10.82 18.38
N LEU A 19 -4.41 -9.71 18.02
CA LEU A 19 -4.11 -8.93 16.82
C LEU A 19 -3.07 -7.83 17.10
N ASN A 20 -2.68 -7.63 18.37
CA ASN A 20 -1.54 -6.81 18.74
C ASN A 20 -0.27 -7.67 18.79
N ARG A 21 0.75 -7.29 18.03
CA ARG A 21 1.99 -8.08 17.91
C ARG A 21 2.70 -8.29 19.26
N ALA A 22 2.71 -7.30 20.14
CA ALA A 22 3.41 -7.41 21.43
C ALA A 22 2.75 -8.42 22.38
N ASP A 23 1.43 -8.61 22.27
CA ASP A 23 0.70 -9.61 23.03
C ASP A 23 0.76 -10.99 22.37
N ALA A 24 0.66 -11.06 21.03
CA ALA A 24 0.67 -12.30 20.25
C ALA A 24 2.00 -13.08 20.31
N LEU A 25 3.13 -12.41 20.58
CA LEU A 25 4.45 -13.03 20.70
C LEU A 25 4.73 -13.70 22.06
N ASN A 26 3.79 -13.66 23.01
CA ASN A 26 3.96 -14.31 24.32
C ASN A 26 3.72 -15.82 24.23
N LEU A 27 4.63 -16.61 24.82
CA LEU A 27 4.57 -18.08 24.80
C LEU A 27 3.18 -18.64 25.18
N SER A 28 2.62 -19.45 24.28
CA SER A 28 1.29 -20.02 24.37
C SER A 28 1.27 -21.52 24.05
N THR A 29 0.11 -22.13 24.26
CA THR A 29 -0.23 -23.49 23.80
C THR A 29 -1.48 -23.47 22.92
N ASP A 30 -1.89 -22.29 22.45
CA ASP A 30 -3.02 -22.12 21.53
C ASP A 30 -2.57 -22.06 20.07
N LEU A 31 -3.02 -23.01 19.26
CA LEU A 31 -2.61 -23.11 17.86
C LEU A 31 -3.20 -21.98 16.99
N VAL A 32 -4.26 -21.29 17.43
CA VAL A 32 -4.75 -20.08 16.74
C VAL A 32 -3.74 -18.94 16.89
N GLN A 33 -3.08 -18.78 18.05
CA GLN A 33 -2.05 -17.74 18.21
C GLN A 33 -0.87 -18.00 17.28
N ALA A 34 -0.35 -19.23 17.28
CA ALA A 34 0.76 -19.62 16.44
C ALA A 34 0.46 -19.38 14.95
N GLY A 35 -0.76 -19.67 14.48
CA GLY A 35 -1.14 -19.41 13.09
C GLY A 35 -1.42 -17.94 12.78
N VAL A 36 -1.91 -17.13 13.72
CA VAL A 36 -2.03 -15.67 13.55
C VAL A 36 -0.63 -15.02 13.41
N VAL A 37 0.33 -15.40 14.25
CA VAL A 37 1.72 -14.92 14.15
C VAL A 37 2.39 -15.42 12.87
N PHE A 38 2.04 -16.62 12.40
CA PHE A 38 2.52 -17.13 11.11
C PHE A 38 1.93 -16.35 9.92
N ASN A 39 0.65 -15.95 9.95
CA ASN A 39 0.05 -15.09 8.91
C ASN A 39 0.81 -13.76 8.79
N ASP A 40 1.16 -13.13 9.92
CA ASP A 40 1.93 -11.88 9.93
C ASP A 40 3.33 -12.07 9.34
N ALA A 41 4.03 -13.15 9.72
CA ALA A 41 5.32 -13.53 9.13
C ALA A 41 5.22 -13.77 7.61
N VAL A 42 4.12 -14.38 7.13
CA VAL A 42 3.85 -14.54 5.70
C VAL A 42 3.63 -13.18 5.03
N ARG A 43 2.79 -12.30 5.59
CA ARG A 43 2.52 -10.98 5.00
C ARG A 43 3.78 -10.14 4.78
N ILE A 44 4.73 -10.16 5.73
CA ILE A 44 5.96 -9.36 5.65
C ILE A 44 7.10 -10.03 4.86
N SER A 45 6.95 -11.29 4.41
CA SER A 45 7.95 -11.92 3.53
C SER A 45 7.93 -11.37 2.10
N THR A 46 6.97 -10.51 1.74
CA THR A 46 6.95 -9.72 0.50
C THR A 46 8.14 -8.77 0.33
N GLY A 47 8.96 -8.53 1.37
CA GLY A 47 10.18 -7.74 1.25
C GLY A 47 10.98 -7.62 2.54
N LEU A 48 11.93 -8.54 2.76
CA LEU A 48 12.69 -8.69 4.01
C LEU A 48 13.87 -7.70 4.15
N PHE A 49 13.57 -6.40 4.23
CA PHE A 49 14.61 -5.40 4.52
C PHE A 49 15.12 -5.50 5.98
N SER A 50 16.44 -5.32 6.15
CA SER A 50 17.17 -5.62 7.40
C SER A 50 17.60 -4.41 8.22
N THR A 51 17.43 -3.20 7.69
CA THR A 51 18.02 -1.98 8.21
C THR A 51 16.99 -0.85 8.27
N PRO A 52 16.85 -0.12 9.39
CA PRO A 52 16.19 1.17 9.40
C PRO A 52 17.09 2.15 8.62
N GLN A 53 16.69 2.53 7.40
CA GLN A 53 17.53 3.33 6.49
C GLN A 53 17.40 4.85 6.67
N ASN A 54 16.64 5.34 7.66
CA ASN A 54 16.48 6.77 7.94
C ASN A 54 16.13 7.04 9.42
N SER A 55 15.93 8.30 9.79
CA SER A 55 15.66 8.74 11.17
C SER A 55 14.26 8.38 11.71
N GLY A 56 13.48 7.59 10.97
CA GLY A 56 12.15 7.14 11.37
C GLY A 56 12.17 5.81 12.14
N ASN A 57 11.13 5.58 12.93
CA ASN A 57 10.82 4.36 13.70
C ASN A 57 10.35 3.17 12.82
N SER A 58 10.93 2.98 11.63
CA SER A 58 10.54 1.88 10.74
C SER A 58 11.17 0.56 11.20
N ASN A 59 10.35 -0.35 11.72
CA ASN A 59 10.77 -1.70 12.08
C ASN A 59 11.34 -2.43 10.84
N PRO A 60 12.52 -3.09 10.93
CA PRO A 60 12.99 -3.99 9.88
C PRO A 60 12.08 -5.21 9.75
N PHE A 61 11.64 -5.52 8.53
CA PHE A 61 10.81 -6.69 8.28
C PHE A 61 11.58 -8.00 8.52
N LEU A 62 12.89 -8.06 8.20
CA LEU A 62 13.71 -9.24 8.52
C LEU A 62 13.75 -9.57 10.02
N THR A 63 13.93 -8.55 10.87
CA THR A 63 13.96 -8.74 12.34
C THR A 63 12.57 -9.10 12.86
N SER A 64 11.52 -8.56 12.24
CA SER A 64 10.15 -8.89 12.62
C SER A 64 9.86 -10.35 12.28
N TYR A 65 10.00 -10.72 11.00
CA TYR A 65 9.85 -12.07 10.45
C TYR A 65 10.55 -13.16 11.27
N THR A 66 11.84 -12.97 11.59
CA THR A 66 12.60 -13.95 12.39
C THR A 66 12.13 -14.02 13.84
N THR A 67 11.64 -12.93 14.42
CA THR A 67 11.03 -12.91 15.76
C THR A 67 9.68 -13.63 15.77
N ASP A 68 8.85 -13.39 14.76
CA ASP A 68 7.52 -13.99 14.60
C ASP A 68 7.67 -15.51 14.43
N LEU A 69 8.56 -15.96 13.53
CA LEU A 69 8.90 -17.37 13.36
C LEU A 69 9.42 -18.03 14.63
N HIS A 70 10.26 -17.35 15.42
CA HIS A 70 10.71 -17.88 16.72
C HIS A 70 9.55 -18.02 17.72
N ALA A 71 8.58 -17.11 17.74
CA ALA A 71 7.39 -17.26 18.58
C ALA A 71 6.54 -18.47 18.15
N VAL A 72 6.26 -18.63 16.85
CA VAL A 72 5.55 -19.81 16.31
C VAL A 72 6.29 -21.11 16.63
N GLN A 73 7.62 -21.13 16.49
CA GLN A 73 8.47 -22.28 16.84
C GLN A 73 8.35 -22.66 18.33
N ASN A 74 8.36 -21.66 19.21
CA ASN A 74 8.26 -21.83 20.66
C ASN A 74 6.87 -22.32 21.09
N ASP A 75 5.81 -21.76 20.51
CA ASP A 75 4.43 -22.17 20.78
C ASP A 75 4.19 -23.62 20.34
N ILE A 76 4.61 -23.99 19.12
CA ILE A 76 4.53 -25.37 18.63
C ILE A 76 5.38 -26.32 19.50
N ALA A 77 6.57 -25.90 19.94
CA ALA A 77 7.38 -26.68 20.88
C ALA A 77 6.66 -26.93 22.22
N ALA A 78 5.98 -25.91 22.76
CA ALA A 78 5.21 -26.03 24.00
C ALA A 78 4.01 -26.98 23.85
N MET A 79 3.32 -26.93 22.71
CA MET A 79 2.22 -27.85 22.38
C MET A 79 2.69 -29.30 22.27
N LEU A 80 3.77 -29.56 21.53
CA LEU A 80 4.36 -30.89 21.35
C LEU A 80 4.90 -31.46 22.67
N ALA A 81 5.45 -30.63 23.54
CA ALA A 81 5.93 -31.04 24.87
C ALA A 81 4.77 -31.29 25.86
N ASN A 82 3.61 -30.65 25.67
CA ASN A 82 2.46 -30.71 26.58
C ASN A 82 1.15 -30.97 25.82
N PRO A 83 0.99 -32.09 25.08
CA PRO A 83 -0.14 -32.31 24.18
C PRO A 83 -1.52 -32.31 24.88
N GLY A 84 -1.57 -32.55 26.20
CA GLY A 84 -2.78 -32.44 27.03
C GLY A 84 -3.14 -31.02 27.50
N GLN A 85 -2.37 -29.99 27.11
CA GLN A 85 -2.61 -28.57 27.43
C GLN A 85 -2.90 -27.73 26.18
N VAL A 86 -2.90 -28.33 24.98
CA VAL A 86 -3.11 -27.63 23.71
C VAL A 86 -4.52 -27.05 23.66
N THR A 87 -4.64 -25.84 23.13
CA THR A 87 -5.91 -25.17 22.90
C THR A 87 -6.06 -24.67 21.46
N LEU A 88 -7.31 -24.42 21.08
CA LEU A 88 -7.70 -23.67 19.90
C LEU A 88 -8.73 -22.61 20.32
N GLY A 89 -8.39 -21.33 20.14
CA GLY A 89 -9.28 -20.23 20.51
C GLY A 89 -9.64 -20.22 21.99
N GLY A 90 -8.71 -20.64 22.85
CA GLY A 90 -8.86 -20.80 24.30
C GLY A 90 -9.60 -22.06 24.75
N LYS A 91 -10.02 -22.95 23.84
CA LYS A 91 -10.71 -24.22 24.15
C LYS A 91 -9.75 -25.40 24.07
N ALA A 92 -9.85 -26.35 25.00
CA ALA A 92 -9.02 -27.56 24.98
C ALA A 92 -9.15 -28.33 23.65
N PHE A 93 -8.02 -28.68 23.06
CA PHE A 93 -7.92 -29.41 21.80
C PHE A 93 -7.00 -30.62 22.00
N THR A 94 -7.39 -31.79 21.48
CA THR A 94 -6.63 -33.03 21.65
C THR A 94 -5.92 -33.36 20.35
N LEU A 95 -4.60 -33.18 20.33
CA LEU A 95 -3.78 -33.60 19.18
C LEU A 95 -3.88 -35.10 18.97
N ASN A 96 -4.16 -35.52 17.73
CA ASN A 96 -4.01 -36.89 17.29
C ASN A 96 -2.57 -37.14 16.75
N ALA A 97 -2.29 -38.37 16.31
CA ALA A 97 -0.95 -38.75 15.85
C ALA A 97 -0.53 -38.06 14.54
N THR A 98 -1.47 -37.77 13.64
CA THR A 98 -1.24 -37.00 12.41
C THR A 98 -0.94 -35.54 12.74
N ASP A 99 -1.77 -34.89 13.56
CA ASP A 99 -1.54 -33.52 14.01
C ASP A 99 -0.14 -33.36 14.64
N THR A 100 0.26 -34.32 15.47
CA THR A 100 1.56 -34.33 16.15
C THR A 100 2.71 -34.47 15.15
N ALA A 101 2.55 -35.29 14.11
CA ALA A 101 3.54 -35.44 13.05
C ALA A 101 3.66 -34.17 12.20
N VAL A 102 2.53 -33.57 11.82
CA VAL A 102 2.47 -32.30 11.06
C VAL A 102 3.13 -31.17 11.86
N LEU A 103 2.76 -30.97 13.12
CA LEU A 103 3.36 -29.92 13.96
C LEU A 103 4.86 -30.15 14.20
N THR A 104 5.32 -31.41 14.27
CA THR A 104 6.75 -31.73 14.34
C THR A 104 7.48 -31.37 13.04
N GLN A 105 6.87 -31.61 11.88
CA GLN A 105 7.43 -31.23 10.59
C GLN A 105 7.48 -29.70 10.42
N VAL A 106 6.39 -29.00 10.72
CA VAL A 106 6.29 -27.54 10.69
C VAL A 106 7.36 -26.89 11.59
N GLN A 107 7.66 -27.44 12.77
CA GLN A 107 8.75 -26.95 13.62
C GLN A 107 10.13 -27.04 12.94
N SER A 108 10.40 -28.13 12.21
CA SER A 108 11.64 -28.27 11.42
C SER A 108 11.67 -27.29 10.25
N GLU A 109 10.55 -27.05 9.61
CA GLU A 109 10.42 -26.14 8.45
C GLU A 109 10.55 -24.67 8.86
N ILE A 110 9.97 -24.26 10.00
CA ILE A 110 10.22 -22.95 10.62
C ILE A 110 11.72 -22.77 10.92
N THR A 111 12.42 -23.82 11.34
CA THR A 111 13.88 -23.77 11.55
C THR A 111 14.63 -23.49 10.23
N THR A 112 14.17 -24.06 9.11
CA THR A 112 14.70 -23.74 7.77
C THR A 112 14.44 -22.29 7.39
N LEU A 113 13.23 -21.76 7.63
CA LEU A 113 12.89 -20.36 7.37
C LEU A 113 13.77 -19.38 8.16
N ILE A 114 13.96 -19.64 9.46
CA ILE A 114 14.82 -18.83 10.35
C ILE A 114 16.28 -18.82 9.83
N ASN A 115 16.78 -19.95 9.35
CA ASN A 115 18.14 -20.05 8.81
C ASN A 115 18.29 -19.42 7.42
N ALA A 116 17.23 -19.42 6.60
CA ALA A 116 17.23 -18.81 5.27
C ALA A 116 17.19 -17.28 5.34
N ALA A 117 16.33 -16.70 6.20
CA ALA A 117 16.01 -15.28 6.22
C ALA A 117 17.20 -14.30 6.28
N PRO A 118 18.28 -14.52 7.07
CA PRO A 118 19.42 -13.60 7.07
C PRO A 118 20.13 -13.47 5.72
N ASN A 119 20.02 -14.48 4.85
CA ASN A 119 20.72 -14.57 3.58
C ASN A 119 20.07 -13.76 2.45
N THR A 120 18.83 -13.28 2.61
CA THR A 120 18.16 -12.35 1.68
C THR A 120 18.87 -11.00 1.62
N THR A 121 19.68 -10.66 2.62
CA THR A 121 20.42 -9.39 2.70
C THR A 121 21.68 -9.33 1.85
N ASN A 122 22.06 -10.44 1.20
CA ASN A 122 23.29 -10.57 0.42
C ASN A 122 22.95 -11.02 -1.01
N PRO A 123 23.26 -10.22 -2.05
CA PRO A 123 22.94 -10.56 -3.45
C PRO A 123 23.48 -11.91 -3.94
N ASN A 124 24.54 -12.43 -3.31
CA ASN A 124 25.12 -13.72 -3.67
C ASN A 124 24.35 -14.93 -3.13
N THR A 125 23.43 -14.73 -2.17
CA THR A 125 22.66 -15.79 -1.50
C THR A 125 21.15 -15.54 -1.53
N LEU A 126 20.71 -14.32 -1.85
CA LEU A 126 19.31 -13.89 -1.94
C LEU A 126 18.46 -14.88 -2.74
N ALA A 127 18.86 -15.23 -3.97
CA ALA A 127 18.02 -16.06 -4.84
C ALA A 127 17.74 -17.49 -4.30
N GLU A 128 18.67 -18.09 -3.55
CA GLU A 128 18.43 -19.37 -2.88
C GLU A 128 17.62 -19.19 -1.59
N ALA A 129 17.83 -18.08 -0.88
CA ALA A 129 17.13 -17.75 0.36
C ALA A 129 15.63 -17.46 0.11
N ASP A 130 15.32 -16.56 -0.81
CA ASP A 130 13.96 -16.16 -1.18
C ASP A 130 13.15 -17.37 -1.68
N GLN A 131 13.74 -18.17 -2.57
CA GLN A 131 13.13 -19.40 -3.08
C GLN A 131 12.89 -20.43 -1.96
N THR A 132 13.80 -20.52 -0.99
CA THR A 132 13.63 -21.39 0.20
C THR A 132 12.50 -20.88 1.07
N ILE A 133 12.40 -19.57 1.28
CA ILE A 133 11.36 -18.94 2.08
C ILE A 133 9.98 -19.20 1.45
N HIS A 134 9.80 -18.85 0.18
CA HIS A 134 8.57 -19.09 -0.58
C HIS A 134 8.12 -20.56 -0.48
N ASN A 135 9.00 -21.49 -0.86
CA ASN A 135 8.67 -22.92 -0.90
C ASN A 135 8.32 -23.47 0.49
N VAL A 136 9.06 -23.09 1.53
CA VAL A 136 8.85 -23.64 2.88
C VAL A 136 7.64 -23.00 3.57
N GLN A 137 7.34 -21.72 3.33
CA GLN A 137 6.08 -21.11 3.76
C GLN A 137 4.87 -21.84 3.13
N GLN A 138 4.91 -22.06 1.82
CA GLN A 138 3.88 -22.83 1.10
C GLN A 138 3.75 -24.27 1.62
N MET A 139 4.86 -24.97 1.91
CA MET A 139 4.82 -26.32 2.49
C MET A 139 4.14 -26.35 3.87
N ILE A 140 4.43 -25.40 4.75
CA ILE A 140 3.79 -25.31 6.08
C ILE A 140 2.27 -25.11 5.93
N LEU A 141 1.86 -24.16 5.08
CA LEU A 141 0.44 -23.90 4.81
C LEU A 141 -0.28 -25.13 4.26
N GLN A 142 0.32 -25.81 3.27
CA GLN A 142 -0.24 -27.02 2.66
C GLN A 142 -0.34 -28.19 3.65
N GLN A 143 0.61 -28.34 4.58
CA GLN A 143 0.57 -29.40 5.59
C GLN A 143 -0.54 -29.16 6.63
N ILE A 144 -0.65 -27.93 7.15
CA ILE A 144 -1.71 -27.58 8.11
C ILE A 144 -3.09 -27.71 7.48
N GLN A 145 -3.26 -27.28 6.22
CA GLN A 145 -4.52 -27.36 5.49
C GLN A 145 -4.85 -28.79 5.04
N GLY A 146 -3.83 -29.61 4.74
CA GLY A 146 -3.95 -31.01 4.36
C GLY A 146 -4.28 -31.95 5.53
N ASP A 147 -3.96 -31.56 6.76
CA ASP A 147 -4.47 -32.23 7.96
C ASP A 147 -5.94 -31.85 8.18
N ALA A 148 -6.84 -32.79 7.89
CA ALA A 148 -8.27 -32.57 8.01
C ALA A 148 -8.75 -32.26 9.43
N HIS A 149 -8.02 -32.68 10.48
CA HIS A 149 -8.39 -32.40 11.87
C HIS A 149 -7.94 -31.01 12.29
N LEU A 150 -6.72 -30.61 11.96
CA LEU A 150 -6.23 -29.24 12.19
C LEU A 150 -7.02 -28.22 11.36
N SER A 151 -7.11 -28.43 10.05
CA SER A 151 -7.80 -27.56 9.09
C SER A 151 -9.28 -27.36 9.45
N SER A 152 -10.01 -28.45 9.74
CA SER A 152 -11.41 -28.36 10.17
C SER A 152 -11.60 -27.71 11.54
N ALA A 153 -10.56 -27.65 12.38
CA ALA A 153 -10.66 -27.03 13.70
C ALA A 153 -10.31 -25.53 13.65
N LEU A 154 -9.24 -25.15 12.96
CA LEU A 154 -8.78 -23.77 12.74
C LEU A 154 -9.85 -22.93 12.00
N THR A 155 -10.50 -23.49 11.00
CA THR A 155 -11.56 -22.82 10.22
C THR A 155 -12.81 -22.41 11.02
N ASN A 156 -12.98 -22.89 12.27
CA ASN A 156 -14.04 -22.40 13.17
C ASN A 156 -13.67 -21.10 13.92
N PHE A 157 -12.46 -20.59 13.74
CA PHE A 157 -11.95 -19.40 14.42
C PHE A 157 -11.46 -18.38 13.40
N THR A 158 -12.40 -17.62 12.83
CA THR A 158 -12.06 -16.48 11.99
C THR A 158 -11.68 -15.27 12.83
N PHE A 159 -10.86 -14.39 12.25
CA PHE A 159 -10.53 -13.10 12.84
C PHE A 159 -10.62 -11.98 11.81
N LEU A 160 -11.08 -10.81 12.24
CA LEU A 160 -11.04 -9.62 11.39
C LEU A 160 -9.60 -9.12 11.35
N ALA A 161 -8.92 -9.34 10.23
CA ALA A 161 -7.60 -8.81 9.96
C ALA A 161 -7.65 -7.29 9.77
N ASN A 162 -6.50 -6.63 9.89
CA ASN A 162 -6.42 -5.16 9.70
C ASN A 162 -6.72 -4.73 8.25
N THR A 163 -6.69 -5.68 7.30
CA THR A 163 -7.18 -5.55 5.91
C THR A 163 -8.70 -5.47 5.77
N GLY A 164 -9.45 -5.74 6.84
CA GLY A 164 -10.90 -5.92 6.78
C GLY A 164 -11.34 -7.32 6.31
N ALA A 165 -10.40 -8.19 5.92
CA ALA A 165 -10.67 -9.60 5.62
C ALA A 165 -11.04 -10.39 6.89
N GLN A 166 -11.76 -11.50 6.71
CA GLN A 166 -11.96 -12.53 7.74
C GLN A 166 -10.97 -13.67 7.48
N ASP A 167 -9.80 -13.56 8.11
CA ASP A 167 -8.71 -14.53 8.09
C ASP A 167 -9.02 -15.74 8.98
N VAL A 168 -8.30 -16.85 8.74
CA VAL A 168 -8.10 -17.92 9.73
C VAL A 168 -6.61 -18.09 10.05
N ALA A 169 -6.29 -18.70 11.19
CA ALA A 169 -4.91 -19.02 11.57
C ALA A 169 -4.29 -20.02 10.56
N PHE A 170 -3.07 -19.74 10.06
CA PHE A 170 -2.46 -20.40 8.90
C PHE A 170 -3.28 -20.22 7.59
N GLN A 171 -3.62 -18.97 7.30
CA GLN A 171 -4.44 -18.56 6.15
C GLN A 171 -3.84 -19.03 4.83
N SER A 172 -4.67 -19.65 3.98
CA SER A 172 -4.32 -19.97 2.59
C SER A 172 -4.04 -18.70 1.81
N LEU A 173 -2.99 -18.74 0.99
CA LEU A 173 -2.68 -17.66 0.05
C LEU A 173 -3.74 -17.57 -1.06
N PRO A 174 -3.97 -16.36 -1.62
CA PRO A 174 -4.82 -16.15 -2.79
C PRO A 174 -4.53 -17.12 -3.94
N ALA A 175 -5.57 -17.74 -4.50
CA ALA A 175 -5.41 -18.61 -5.66
C ALA A 175 -5.06 -17.79 -6.92
N GLY A 176 -3.87 -18.02 -7.47
CA GLY A 176 -3.39 -17.46 -8.74
C GLY A 176 -3.61 -18.36 -9.96
N ASN A 177 -3.55 -17.77 -11.15
CA ASN A 177 -3.49 -18.51 -12.43
C ASN A 177 -2.85 -17.65 -13.53
N ASP A 178 -1.57 -17.92 -13.79
CA ASP A 178 -0.69 -17.35 -14.83
C ASP A 178 -0.55 -18.27 -16.06
N GLY A 179 -1.35 -19.33 -16.16
CA GLY A 179 -1.29 -20.24 -17.31
C GLY A 179 -1.51 -19.49 -18.62
N ALA A 180 -0.85 -19.90 -19.71
CA ALA A 180 -0.81 -19.14 -20.97
C ALA A 180 -2.18 -18.73 -21.54
N ALA A 181 -3.22 -19.56 -21.32
CA ALA A 181 -4.60 -19.24 -21.70
C ALA A 181 -5.25 -18.15 -20.84
N ASN A 182 -4.83 -17.99 -19.58
CA ASN A 182 -5.28 -16.93 -18.67
C ASN A 182 -4.52 -15.63 -18.93
N LEU A 183 -3.20 -15.68 -19.14
CA LEU A 183 -2.41 -14.51 -19.58
C LEU A 183 -2.97 -13.88 -20.87
N ALA A 184 -3.40 -14.70 -21.84
CA ALA A 184 -4.04 -14.24 -23.06
C ALA A 184 -5.42 -13.56 -22.84
N LYS A 185 -6.14 -13.92 -21.78
CA LYS A 185 -7.39 -13.24 -21.38
C LYS A 185 -7.11 -11.97 -20.60
N ALA A 186 -6.14 -12.03 -19.67
CA ALA A 186 -5.73 -10.89 -18.86
C ALA A 186 -5.28 -9.73 -19.74
N THR A 187 -4.34 -9.98 -20.66
CA THR A 187 -3.89 -9.00 -21.67
C THR A 187 -5.00 -8.49 -22.59
N ALA A 188 -6.07 -9.27 -22.80
CA ALA A 188 -7.24 -8.85 -23.57
C ALA A 188 -8.25 -7.99 -22.77
N GLY A 189 -8.02 -7.76 -21.47
CA GLY A 189 -8.87 -6.94 -20.61
C GLY A 189 -10.00 -7.71 -19.91
N ASP A 190 -9.87 -9.02 -19.71
CA ASP A 190 -10.76 -9.81 -18.85
C ASP A 190 -10.35 -9.61 -17.38
N LEU A 191 -11.15 -8.85 -16.61
CA LEU A 191 -10.77 -8.43 -15.26
C LEU A 191 -10.64 -9.58 -14.25
N VAL A 192 -11.37 -10.69 -14.44
CA VAL A 192 -11.21 -11.90 -13.62
C VAL A 192 -9.87 -12.56 -13.94
N ALA A 193 -9.49 -12.64 -15.21
CA ALA A 193 -8.19 -13.17 -15.60
C ALA A 193 -7.02 -12.26 -15.16
N ILE A 194 -7.16 -10.93 -15.28
CA ILE A 194 -6.19 -9.96 -14.74
C ILE A 194 -5.97 -10.20 -13.25
N GLY A 195 -7.05 -10.26 -12.47
CA GLY A 195 -6.96 -10.46 -11.03
C GLY A 195 -6.39 -11.82 -10.62
N GLN A 196 -6.60 -12.87 -11.40
CA GLN A 196 -5.98 -14.19 -11.19
C GLN A 196 -4.49 -14.21 -11.52
N VAL A 197 -4.05 -13.50 -12.57
CA VAL A 197 -2.61 -13.33 -12.88
C VAL A 197 -1.96 -12.49 -11.79
N TYR A 198 -2.63 -11.43 -11.32
CA TYR A 198 -2.15 -10.62 -10.20
C TYR A 198 -1.96 -11.47 -8.92
N ASN A 199 -2.95 -12.30 -8.55
CA ASN A 199 -2.83 -13.20 -7.39
C ASN A 199 -1.60 -14.14 -7.53
N ALA A 200 -1.29 -14.62 -8.75
CA ALA A 200 -0.14 -15.49 -8.99
C ALA A 200 1.20 -14.78 -8.76
N VAL A 201 1.37 -13.56 -9.28
CA VAL A 201 2.61 -12.80 -9.06
C VAL A 201 2.76 -12.30 -7.63
N ALA A 202 1.65 -11.98 -6.96
CA ALA A 202 1.67 -11.60 -5.55
C ALA A 202 2.06 -12.79 -4.63
N ASP A 203 1.59 -14.02 -4.92
CA ASP A 203 2.06 -15.25 -4.27
C ASP A 203 3.55 -15.49 -4.55
N LEU A 204 3.97 -15.40 -5.82
CA LEU A 204 5.36 -15.60 -6.25
C LEU A 204 6.36 -14.61 -5.64
N ALA A 205 5.90 -13.43 -5.21
CA ALA A 205 6.70 -12.42 -4.52
C ALA A 205 6.83 -12.65 -3.01
N LEU A 206 6.06 -13.56 -2.41
CA LEU A 206 6.22 -13.94 -1.00
C LEU A 206 7.54 -14.71 -0.82
N GLY A 207 8.44 -14.14 -0.06
CA GLY A 207 9.84 -14.56 0.07
C GLY A 207 10.84 -13.64 -0.64
N GLY A 208 10.38 -12.78 -1.55
CA GLY A 208 11.20 -11.80 -2.27
C GLY A 208 11.29 -12.02 -3.78
N ILE A 209 11.65 -10.95 -4.50
CA ILE A 209 11.92 -10.99 -5.95
C ILE A 209 13.43 -11.18 -6.19
N SER A 210 13.76 -12.28 -6.86
CA SER A 210 15.11 -12.76 -7.10
C SER A 210 15.35 -13.13 -8.56
N ALA A 211 16.60 -13.43 -8.92
CA ALA A 211 16.95 -13.90 -10.26
C ALA A 211 16.23 -15.20 -10.68
N ASN A 212 15.65 -15.97 -9.74
CA ASN A 212 14.94 -17.21 -10.02
C ASN A 212 13.50 -16.99 -10.50
N ASN A 213 12.78 -16.01 -9.94
CA ASN A 213 11.37 -15.71 -10.23
C ASN A 213 11.16 -14.43 -11.07
N LEU A 214 12.14 -13.51 -11.16
CA LEU A 214 12.03 -12.22 -11.87
C LEU A 214 11.41 -12.32 -13.28
N GLY A 215 11.77 -13.34 -14.05
CA GLY A 215 11.26 -13.52 -15.42
C GLY A 215 9.75 -13.78 -15.50
N GLN A 216 9.19 -14.48 -14.51
CA GLN A 216 7.76 -14.76 -14.39
C GLN A 216 7.04 -13.55 -13.78
N VAL A 217 7.59 -12.98 -12.71
CA VAL A 217 7.11 -11.72 -12.10
C VAL A 217 6.95 -10.60 -13.14
N THR A 218 7.97 -10.40 -13.98
CA THR A 218 7.95 -9.40 -15.07
C THR A 218 6.84 -9.72 -16.09
N ALA A 219 6.66 -10.99 -16.46
CA ALA A 219 5.67 -11.40 -17.44
C ALA A 219 4.23 -11.18 -16.93
N ASP A 220 3.98 -11.53 -15.68
CA ASP A 220 2.67 -11.43 -15.04
C ASP A 220 2.28 -9.98 -14.79
N PHE A 221 3.16 -9.16 -14.17
CA PHE A 221 2.90 -7.73 -14.01
C PHE A 221 2.74 -7.02 -15.36
N THR A 222 3.50 -7.40 -16.40
CA THR A 222 3.28 -6.89 -17.77
C THR A 222 1.90 -7.26 -18.30
N ALA A 223 1.43 -8.49 -18.08
CA ALA A 223 0.11 -8.94 -18.51
C ALA A 223 -1.04 -8.24 -17.76
N VAL A 224 -0.89 -8.03 -16.44
CA VAL A 224 -1.83 -7.25 -15.62
C VAL A 224 -1.88 -5.81 -16.13
N GLN A 225 -0.73 -5.15 -16.31
CA GLN A 225 -0.68 -3.76 -16.78
C GLN A 225 -1.31 -3.58 -18.16
N GLN A 226 -1.00 -4.48 -19.11
CA GLN A 226 -1.61 -4.48 -20.45
C GLN A 226 -3.12 -4.70 -20.37
N GLY A 227 -3.59 -5.61 -19.51
CA GLY A 227 -5.01 -5.87 -19.30
C GLY A 227 -5.77 -4.66 -18.76
N LEU A 228 -5.26 -4.00 -17.73
CA LEU A 228 -5.87 -2.79 -17.16
C LEU A 228 -5.88 -1.65 -18.20
N GLN A 229 -4.80 -1.48 -18.97
CA GLN A 229 -4.77 -0.56 -20.10
C GLN A 229 -5.78 -0.94 -21.20
N ALA A 230 -6.03 -2.23 -21.45
CA ALA A 230 -7.02 -2.71 -22.42
C ALA A 230 -8.48 -2.54 -21.95
N ILE A 231 -8.71 -2.27 -20.66
CA ILE A 231 -10.00 -1.82 -20.11
C ILE A 231 -10.10 -0.29 -20.25
N LEU A 232 -9.09 0.45 -19.78
CA LEU A 232 -9.07 1.93 -19.84
C LEU A 232 -9.16 2.50 -21.27
N ASN A 233 -8.63 1.79 -22.27
CA ASN A 233 -8.68 2.18 -23.68
C ASN A 233 -9.90 1.64 -24.44
N ASP A 234 -10.80 0.88 -23.79
CA ASP A 234 -12.02 0.34 -24.40
C ASP A 234 -13.27 0.94 -23.72
N PRO A 235 -13.90 1.96 -24.32
CA PRO A 235 -15.07 2.62 -23.75
C PRO A 235 -16.25 1.68 -23.47
N ALA A 236 -16.35 0.54 -24.17
CA ALA A 236 -17.43 -0.42 -23.94
C ALA A 236 -17.17 -1.27 -22.69
N LYS A 237 -15.91 -1.64 -22.41
CA LYS A 237 -15.54 -2.32 -21.16
C LYS A 237 -15.67 -1.38 -19.96
N LEU A 238 -15.19 -0.14 -20.10
CA LEU A 238 -15.28 0.84 -19.03
C LEU A 238 -16.74 1.14 -18.67
N ALA A 239 -17.60 1.42 -19.66
CA ALA A 239 -19.02 1.65 -19.43
C ALA A 239 -19.78 0.40 -18.90
N ALA A 240 -19.28 -0.82 -19.15
CA ALA A 240 -19.84 -2.04 -18.57
C ALA A 240 -19.46 -2.21 -17.10
N LEU A 241 -18.25 -1.79 -16.70
CA LEU A 241 -17.79 -1.77 -15.32
C LEU A 241 -18.49 -0.67 -14.51
N GLU A 242 -18.64 0.52 -15.09
CA GLU A 242 -19.30 1.69 -14.48
C GLU A 242 -20.84 1.57 -14.44
N ALA A 243 -21.42 0.48 -14.94
CA ALA A 243 -22.86 0.33 -15.17
C ALA A 243 -23.67 0.33 -13.86
N GLY A 244 -24.42 1.42 -13.64
CA GLY A 244 -25.29 1.59 -12.48
C GLY A 244 -24.67 2.36 -11.31
N LEU A 245 -23.41 2.79 -11.44
CA LEU A 245 -22.75 3.70 -10.50
C LEU A 245 -23.27 5.14 -10.65
N THR A 246 -23.00 5.99 -9.65
CA THR A 246 -23.13 7.44 -9.89
C THR A 246 -21.99 7.91 -10.78
N ALA A 247 -22.14 9.08 -11.42
CA ALA A 247 -21.10 9.62 -12.29
C ALA A 247 -19.76 9.85 -11.56
N VAL A 248 -19.78 10.15 -10.26
CA VAL A 248 -18.55 10.33 -9.47
C VAL A 248 -17.90 8.98 -9.18
N ASP A 249 -18.66 8.01 -8.68
CA ASP A 249 -18.12 6.68 -8.34
C ASP A 249 -17.56 5.97 -9.58
N ALA A 250 -18.21 6.13 -10.73
CA ALA A 250 -17.68 5.67 -12.03
C ALA A 250 -16.29 6.24 -12.32
N GLN A 251 -16.11 7.56 -12.15
CA GLN A 251 -14.79 8.18 -12.34
C GLN A 251 -13.79 7.77 -11.25
N THR A 252 -14.25 7.49 -10.02
CA THR A 252 -13.39 6.92 -8.96
C THR A 252 -12.91 5.51 -9.32
N THR A 253 -13.76 4.61 -9.81
CA THR A 253 -13.33 3.29 -10.31
C THR A 253 -12.37 3.40 -11.50
N THR A 254 -12.63 4.33 -12.43
CA THR A 254 -11.71 4.65 -13.53
C THR A 254 -10.36 5.19 -13.04
N LEU A 255 -10.34 5.94 -11.93
CA LEU A 255 -9.14 6.48 -11.30
C LEU A 255 -8.33 5.37 -10.61
N HIS A 256 -8.97 4.46 -9.87
CA HIS A 256 -8.30 3.31 -9.24
C HIS A 256 -7.60 2.42 -10.29
N LEU A 257 -8.23 2.16 -11.44
CA LEU A 257 -7.59 1.47 -12.57
C LEU A 257 -6.33 2.20 -13.09
N GLN A 258 -6.31 3.54 -13.08
CA GLN A 258 -5.15 4.34 -13.49
C GLN A 258 -4.04 4.30 -12.43
N THR A 259 -4.39 4.37 -11.14
CA THR A 259 -3.47 4.20 -10.01
C THR A 259 -2.73 2.86 -10.10
N LEU A 260 -3.47 1.76 -10.27
CA LEU A 260 -2.91 0.41 -10.42
C LEU A 260 -1.95 0.31 -11.62
N VAL A 261 -2.30 0.88 -12.78
CA VAL A 261 -1.38 0.90 -13.94
C VAL A 261 -0.07 1.64 -13.63
N GLY A 262 -0.14 2.73 -12.84
CA GLY A 262 1.02 3.47 -12.36
C GLY A 262 1.88 2.70 -11.36
N GLN A 263 1.25 2.02 -10.40
CA GLN A 263 1.90 1.19 -9.38
C GLN A 263 2.58 -0.06 -9.96
N ILE A 264 1.95 -0.74 -10.91
CA ILE A 264 2.62 -1.81 -11.68
C ILE A 264 3.78 -1.23 -12.50
N GLY A 265 3.65 0.02 -12.96
CA GLY A 265 4.72 0.78 -13.58
C GLY A 265 5.92 1.01 -12.63
N LEU A 266 5.69 1.31 -11.35
CA LEU A 266 6.76 1.39 -10.34
C LEU A 266 7.40 0.03 -10.11
N GLN A 267 6.61 -1.03 -9.95
CA GLN A 267 7.08 -2.40 -9.71
C GLN A 267 8.09 -2.83 -10.79
N LEU A 268 7.65 -2.80 -12.05
CA LEU A 268 8.44 -3.20 -13.23
C LEU A 268 9.69 -2.33 -13.45
N ASN A 269 9.61 -1.01 -13.22
CA ASN A 269 10.68 -0.09 -13.62
C ASN A 269 11.61 0.36 -12.48
N LYS A 270 11.18 0.24 -11.20
CA LYS A 270 11.94 0.73 -10.03
C LYS A 270 12.31 -0.38 -9.04
N TYR A 271 11.50 -1.44 -8.90
CA TYR A 271 11.68 -2.39 -7.80
C TYR A 271 12.15 -3.79 -8.24
N ASP A 272 11.46 -4.46 -9.17
CA ASP A 272 11.68 -5.88 -9.49
C ASP A 272 13.17 -6.23 -9.73
N SER A 273 13.84 -5.51 -10.62
CA SER A 273 15.24 -5.77 -10.97
C SER A 273 16.22 -5.35 -9.85
N PRO A 274 16.12 -4.14 -9.25
CA PRO A 274 16.96 -3.78 -8.10
C PRO A 274 16.76 -4.66 -6.86
N GLU A 275 15.59 -5.26 -6.63
CA GLU A 275 15.35 -6.15 -5.49
C GLU A 275 16.23 -7.39 -5.54
N THR A 276 16.43 -7.97 -6.73
CA THR A 276 17.35 -9.11 -6.95
C THR A 276 18.80 -8.84 -6.49
N GLN A 277 19.14 -7.56 -6.30
CA GLN A 277 20.43 -7.06 -5.82
C GLN A 277 20.37 -6.59 -4.36
N ALA A 278 19.41 -7.09 -3.56
CA ALA A 278 19.14 -6.73 -2.17
C ALA A 278 18.99 -5.21 -1.93
N ASN A 279 18.45 -4.47 -2.90
CA ASN A 279 18.35 -3.01 -2.80
C ASN A 279 17.32 -2.61 -1.71
N PRO A 280 17.71 -1.80 -0.69
CA PRO A 280 16.79 -1.46 0.41
C PRO A 280 15.57 -0.62 0.01
N THR A 281 15.66 0.18 -1.07
CA THR A 281 14.50 0.90 -1.61
C THR A 281 13.52 -0.08 -2.26
N ALA A 282 14.03 -1.07 -3.01
CA ALA A 282 13.21 -2.03 -3.74
C ALA A 282 12.59 -3.08 -2.82
N LEU A 283 13.37 -3.72 -1.94
CA LEU A 283 12.86 -4.62 -0.90
C LEU A 283 11.74 -3.98 -0.08
N ARG A 284 11.83 -2.66 0.14
CA ARG A 284 10.79 -1.93 0.84
C ARG A 284 9.61 -1.58 -0.09
N GLY A 285 9.90 -1.04 -1.27
CA GLY A 285 8.93 -0.61 -2.26
C GLY A 285 8.05 -1.73 -2.79
N THR A 286 8.58 -2.93 -3.02
CA THR A 286 7.79 -4.11 -3.41
C THR A 286 6.78 -4.49 -2.32
N ALA A 287 7.21 -4.55 -1.06
CA ALA A 287 6.33 -4.89 0.06
C ALA A 287 5.20 -3.86 0.27
N ASP A 288 5.50 -2.58 0.05
CA ASP A 288 4.48 -1.51 0.02
C ASP A 288 3.56 -1.68 -1.20
N ASN A 289 4.12 -1.54 -2.40
CA ASN A 289 3.40 -1.39 -3.65
C ASN A 289 2.56 -2.63 -4.03
N ILE A 290 2.98 -3.85 -3.66
CA ILE A 290 2.15 -5.05 -3.85
C ILE A 290 0.93 -5.00 -2.91
N LEU A 291 1.12 -4.78 -1.61
CA LEU A 291 0.01 -4.76 -0.66
C LEU A 291 -0.92 -3.56 -0.93
N ASP A 292 -0.38 -2.44 -1.40
CA ASP A 292 -1.16 -1.26 -1.78
C ASP A 292 -2.01 -1.48 -3.04
N MET A 293 -1.49 -2.18 -4.05
CA MET A 293 -2.29 -2.60 -5.21
C MET A 293 -3.47 -3.52 -4.83
N ILE A 294 -3.35 -4.28 -3.73
CA ILE A 294 -4.46 -5.04 -3.14
C ILE A 294 -5.45 -4.08 -2.46
N ASP A 295 -4.99 -3.22 -1.55
CA ASP A 295 -5.82 -2.24 -0.82
C ASP A 295 -6.65 -1.38 -1.79
N VAL A 296 -6.04 -0.82 -2.84
CA VAL A 296 -6.70 -0.01 -3.88
C VAL A 296 -7.82 -0.79 -4.60
N PHE A 297 -7.58 -2.06 -4.92
CA PHE A 297 -8.52 -2.88 -5.69
C PHE A 297 -9.65 -3.45 -4.82
N GLN A 298 -9.33 -3.90 -3.61
CA GLN A 298 -10.27 -4.54 -2.70
C GLN A 298 -11.29 -3.57 -2.11
N ASN A 299 -10.88 -2.32 -1.86
CA ASN A 299 -11.77 -1.25 -1.37
C ASN A 299 -12.67 -0.66 -2.46
N ASP A 300 -12.34 -0.84 -3.74
CA ASP A 300 -13.29 -0.59 -4.82
C ASP A 300 -14.28 -1.77 -4.96
N ALA A 301 -15.46 -1.61 -4.35
CA ALA A 301 -16.52 -2.62 -4.37
C ALA A 301 -17.02 -2.99 -5.79
N THR A 302 -16.73 -2.20 -6.82
CA THR A 302 -17.05 -2.49 -8.22
C THR A 302 -15.97 -3.38 -8.84
N LEU A 303 -14.69 -3.00 -8.71
CA LEU A 303 -13.55 -3.79 -9.17
C LEU A 303 -13.52 -5.16 -8.51
N ASN A 304 -13.68 -5.20 -7.18
CA ASN A 304 -13.74 -6.41 -6.37
C ASN A 304 -14.79 -7.40 -6.91
N LYS A 305 -16.04 -6.96 -7.12
CA LYS A 305 -17.11 -7.81 -7.69
C LYS A 305 -16.82 -8.22 -9.13
N ALA A 306 -16.30 -7.31 -9.95
CA ALA A 306 -16.02 -7.58 -11.36
C ALA A 306 -14.85 -8.55 -11.57
N ALA A 307 -13.93 -8.68 -10.59
CA ALA A 307 -12.92 -9.75 -10.53
C ALA A 307 -13.40 -11.04 -9.83
N GLY A 308 -14.68 -11.14 -9.45
CA GLY A 308 -15.27 -12.34 -8.83
C GLY A 308 -15.25 -12.37 -7.30
N GLY A 309 -14.95 -11.26 -6.64
CA GLY A 309 -15.09 -11.08 -5.20
C GLY A 309 -16.53 -10.74 -4.77
N THR A 310 -16.70 -10.26 -3.53
CA THR A 310 -18.02 -9.99 -2.92
C THR A 310 -18.43 -8.52 -2.92
N GLY A 311 -17.50 -7.61 -3.21
CA GLY A 311 -17.63 -6.17 -2.99
C GLY A 311 -17.13 -5.69 -1.63
N MET A 312 -16.38 -6.53 -0.93
CA MET A 312 -15.73 -6.25 0.36
C MET A 312 -14.36 -6.93 0.35
N PRO A 313 -13.35 -6.39 1.04
CA PRO A 313 -12.03 -7.00 1.16
C PRO A 313 -12.07 -8.47 1.60
N GLY A 314 -11.26 -9.32 0.98
CA GLY A 314 -11.10 -10.71 1.40
C GLY A 314 -10.36 -11.60 0.40
N HIS A 315 -10.20 -12.87 0.78
CA HIS A 315 -9.40 -13.87 0.05
C HIS A 315 -10.08 -14.45 -1.21
N GLY A 316 -11.06 -13.75 -1.80
CA GLY A 316 -11.86 -14.21 -2.95
C GLY A 316 -11.80 -13.26 -4.13
N GLY A 317 -11.88 -13.81 -5.35
CA GLY A 317 -11.78 -13.05 -6.59
C GLY A 317 -10.33 -12.87 -7.06
N GLY A 318 -10.00 -11.65 -7.49
CA GLY A 318 -8.65 -11.26 -7.91
C GLY A 318 -8.19 -10.00 -7.18
N PHE A 319 -6.88 -9.76 -7.16
CA PHE A 319 -6.24 -8.84 -6.20
C PHE A 319 -6.67 -9.16 -4.77
N SER A 320 -6.82 -10.44 -4.44
CA SER A 320 -7.41 -10.87 -3.18
C SER A 320 -6.47 -10.64 -2.00
N GLU A 321 -7.05 -10.43 -0.83
CA GLU A 321 -6.30 -10.15 0.39
C GLU A 321 -5.29 -11.25 0.71
N MET A 322 -4.03 -10.84 0.87
CA MET A 322 -2.99 -11.64 1.52
C MET A 322 -3.33 -11.83 3.01
N PRO A 323 -2.72 -12.83 3.69
CA PRO A 323 -2.89 -13.01 5.12
C PRO A 323 -2.74 -11.69 5.91
N GLY A 324 -3.57 -11.53 6.93
CA GLY A 324 -3.61 -10.37 7.79
C GLY A 324 -2.31 -10.20 8.61
N GLY A 325 -1.86 -8.95 8.73
CA GLY A 325 -0.75 -8.59 9.59
C GLY A 325 -1.21 -8.26 11.02
N LEU A 326 -0.26 -8.18 11.94
CA LEU A 326 -0.47 -7.79 13.34
C LEU A 326 -0.28 -6.27 13.52
N THR A 327 -1.16 -5.64 14.28
CA THR A 327 -0.99 -4.24 14.72
C THR A 327 0.33 -4.11 15.48
N GLY A 328 1.21 -3.24 14.98
CA GLY A 328 2.54 -2.98 15.54
C GLY A 328 3.70 -3.73 14.88
N THR A 329 3.43 -4.68 13.97
CA THR A 329 4.44 -5.18 13.02
C THR A 329 4.85 -4.04 12.10
N VAL A 330 3.84 -3.48 11.44
CA VAL A 330 3.92 -2.26 10.68
C VAL A 330 3.65 -1.07 11.60
N THR A 331 4.49 -0.03 11.51
CA THR A 331 4.42 1.17 12.35
C THR A 331 4.31 2.44 11.52
N LYS A 332 3.50 3.40 12.04
CA LYS A 332 3.43 4.76 11.52
C LYS A 332 4.80 5.43 11.55
N PHE A 333 5.14 6.13 10.48
CA PHE A 333 6.46 6.72 10.27
C PHE A 333 6.64 8.01 11.08
N GLN A 334 7.60 8.01 12.02
CA GLN A 334 7.97 9.18 12.80
C GLN A 334 8.78 10.15 11.94
N ASP A 335 8.18 11.31 11.68
CA ASP A 335 8.79 12.39 10.91
C ASP A 335 9.90 13.11 11.69
N ASN A 336 10.90 13.57 10.94
CA ASN A 336 11.76 14.68 11.35
C ASN A 336 11.10 16.03 11.01
N GLN A 337 11.71 17.15 11.44
CA GLN A 337 11.10 18.49 11.25
C GLN A 337 10.86 18.88 9.78
N VAL A 338 11.71 18.41 8.86
CA VAL A 338 11.59 18.70 7.42
C VAL A 338 10.42 17.93 6.81
N GLN A 339 10.28 16.64 7.17
CA GLN A 339 9.12 15.81 6.81
C GLN A 339 7.83 16.39 7.42
N THR A 340 7.86 16.81 8.69
CA THR A 340 6.68 17.40 9.32
C THR A 340 6.21 18.68 8.64
N ASN A 341 7.14 19.56 8.27
CA ASN A 341 6.84 20.79 7.53
C ASN A 341 6.36 20.51 6.10
N PHE A 342 6.88 19.45 5.46
CA PHE A 342 6.44 19.01 4.15
C PHE A 342 5.00 18.52 4.18
N TRP A 343 4.67 17.54 5.03
CA TRP A 343 3.30 17.00 5.13
C TRP A 343 2.29 18.09 5.50
N ALA A 344 2.62 18.95 6.46
CA ALA A 344 1.81 20.12 6.81
C ALA A 344 1.44 20.97 5.58
N SER A 345 2.41 21.19 4.70
CA SER A 345 2.24 21.98 3.47
C SER A 345 1.48 21.21 2.39
N PHE A 346 1.80 19.92 2.23
CA PHE A 346 1.22 19.03 1.23
C PHE A 346 -0.28 18.82 1.48
N LEU A 347 -0.68 18.58 2.73
CA LEU A 347 -2.08 18.47 3.16
C LEU A 347 -2.86 19.78 2.93
N ALA A 348 -2.28 20.93 3.27
CA ALA A 348 -2.94 22.23 3.09
C ALA A 348 -3.18 22.55 1.61
N GLU A 349 -2.21 22.22 0.75
CA GLU A 349 -2.31 22.41 -0.71
C GLU A 349 -3.33 21.43 -1.33
N ALA A 350 -3.37 20.17 -0.88
CA ALA A 350 -4.36 19.16 -1.30
C ALA A 350 -5.80 19.65 -1.09
N ASN A 351 -6.09 20.14 0.13
CA ASN A 351 -7.39 20.70 0.48
C ASN A 351 -7.72 21.95 -0.35
N THR A 352 -6.72 22.81 -0.60
CA THR A 352 -6.88 24.02 -1.44
C THR A 352 -7.19 23.65 -2.89
N LEU A 353 -6.54 22.63 -3.44
CA LEU A 353 -6.81 22.10 -4.77
C LEU A 353 -8.20 21.45 -4.84
N GLY A 354 -8.52 20.53 -3.94
CA GLY A 354 -9.82 19.86 -3.87
C GLY A 354 -10.99 20.85 -3.77
N ALA A 355 -10.84 21.93 -2.98
CA ALA A 355 -11.83 23.01 -2.91
C ALA A 355 -11.98 23.77 -4.24
N LYS A 356 -10.89 24.07 -4.94
CA LYS A 356 -10.94 24.74 -6.27
C LYS A 356 -11.58 23.85 -7.33
N LEU A 357 -11.21 22.57 -7.37
CA LEU A 357 -11.76 21.59 -8.32
C LEU A 357 -13.27 21.40 -8.09
N ASN A 358 -13.70 21.29 -6.84
CA ASN A 358 -15.13 21.27 -6.48
C ASN A 358 -15.86 22.57 -6.86
N ALA A 359 -15.23 23.74 -6.72
CA ALA A 359 -15.83 25.01 -7.12
C ALA A 359 -16.03 25.10 -8.65
N VAL A 360 -15.07 24.61 -9.44
CA VAL A 360 -15.21 24.48 -10.90
C VAL A 360 -16.29 23.45 -11.26
N ALA A 361 -16.26 22.27 -10.63
CA ALA A 361 -17.20 21.18 -10.88
C ALA A 361 -18.67 21.56 -10.58
N ASN A 362 -18.88 22.47 -9.64
CA ASN A 362 -20.21 22.99 -9.27
C ASN A 362 -20.56 24.31 -9.98
N GLY A 363 -19.73 24.80 -10.91
CA GLY A 363 -19.98 26.02 -11.68
C GLY A 363 -19.89 27.33 -10.87
N THR A 364 -19.29 27.31 -9.67
CA THR A 364 -19.08 28.49 -8.82
C THR A 364 -17.73 29.16 -9.07
N ALA A 365 -16.84 28.51 -9.82
CA ALA A 365 -15.57 29.05 -10.32
C ALA A 365 -15.33 28.61 -11.79
N ASN A 366 -14.44 29.31 -12.49
CA ASN A 366 -14.04 28.96 -13.85
C ASN A 366 -12.84 27.99 -13.83
N ALA A 367 -12.79 27.04 -14.78
CA ALA A 367 -11.56 26.32 -15.08
C ALA A 367 -10.51 27.28 -15.66
N THR A 368 -9.26 27.19 -15.19
CA THR A 368 -8.16 28.04 -15.67
C THR A 368 -6.83 27.29 -15.77
N GLN A 369 -5.94 27.83 -16.61
CA GLN A 369 -4.56 27.36 -16.75
C GLN A 369 -3.76 27.46 -15.43
N ASP A 370 -4.14 28.39 -14.54
CA ASP A 370 -3.49 28.55 -13.24
C ASP A 370 -3.77 27.34 -12.33
N ILE A 371 -4.97 26.77 -12.36
CA ILE A 371 -5.31 25.55 -11.59
C ILE A 371 -4.53 24.36 -12.14
N ILE A 372 -4.44 24.20 -13.47
CA ILE A 372 -3.61 23.15 -14.10
C ILE A 372 -2.14 23.30 -13.68
N THR A 373 -1.63 24.53 -13.66
CA THR A 373 -0.26 24.83 -13.24
C THR A 373 -0.05 24.55 -11.74
N GLN A 374 -1.07 24.78 -10.91
CA GLN A 374 -1.05 24.48 -9.48
C GLN A 374 -1.01 22.96 -9.23
N ILE A 375 -1.81 22.17 -9.96
CA ILE A 375 -1.76 20.69 -9.92
C ILE A 375 -0.36 20.20 -10.29
N ALA A 376 0.21 20.66 -11.40
CA ALA A 376 1.55 20.26 -11.84
C ALA A 376 2.64 20.66 -10.82
N ASN A 377 2.50 21.81 -10.15
CA ASN A 377 3.42 22.22 -9.07
C ASN A 377 3.27 21.33 -7.83
N TYR A 378 2.04 20.96 -7.46
CA TYR A 378 1.75 20.09 -6.32
C TYR A 378 2.29 18.68 -6.52
N GLN A 379 2.08 18.08 -7.69
CA GLN A 379 2.69 16.80 -8.07
C GLN A 379 4.23 16.87 -7.99
N ASN A 380 4.83 17.89 -8.61
CA ASN A 380 6.28 18.09 -8.62
C ASN A 380 6.87 18.36 -7.21
N PHE A 381 6.08 18.94 -6.31
CA PHE A 381 6.44 19.14 -4.90
C PHE A 381 6.53 17.80 -4.15
N GLY A 382 5.55 16.91 -4.35
CA GLY A 382 5.59 15.53 -3.83
C GLY A 382 6.80 14.75 -4.34
N VAL A 383 6.89 14.58 -5.67
CA VAL A 383 7.97 13.83 -6.35
C VAL A 383 9.36 14.27 -5.90
N LYS A 384 9.63 15.57 -5.85
CA LYS A 384 10.97 16.08 -5.47
C LYS A 384 11.29 15.91 -4.00
N PHE A 385 10.29 16.02 -3.13
CA PHE A 385 10.50 15.83 -1.71
C PHE A 385 10.87 14.38 -1.41
N ASP A 386 10.07 13.45 -1.95
CA ASP A 386 10.28 12.02 -1.85
C ASP A 386 11.69 11.60 -2.29
N GLN A 387 12.06 11.99 -3.51
CA GLN A 387 13.37 11.69 -4.09
C GLN A 387 14.54 12.21 -3.22
N ALA A 388 14.32 13.28 -2.44
CA ALA A 388 15.32 13.85 -1.54
C ALA A 388 15.40 13.21 -0.14
N GLN A 389 14.43 12.39 0.29
CA GLN A 389 14.42 11.78 1.64
C GLN A 389 15.20 10.46 1.75
N GLY A 390 15.48 9.78 0.63
CA GLY A 390 16.27 8.55 0.58
C GLY A 390 15.48 7.24 0.73
N ALA A 391 16.19 6.11 0.73
CA ALA A 391 15.68 4.78 0.36
C ALA A 391 14.35 4.34 0.99
N VAL A 392 14.24 4.31 2.33
CA VAL A 392 13.02 3.85 3.03
C VAL A 392 11.88 4.86 2.97
N PHE A 393 12.14 6.14 2.66
CA PHE A 393 11.06 7.09 2.41
C PHE A 393 10.52 6.93 0.98
N GLN A 394 11.42 6.77 -0.01
CA GLN A 394 11.02 6.48 -1.39
C GLN A 394 10.17 5.21 -1.49
N GLY A 395 10.68 4.07 -0.99
CA GLY A 395 9.92 2.81 -0.96
C GLY A 395 8.70 2.80 -0.03
N ARG A 396 8.36 3.94 0.60
CA ARG A 396 7.15 4.15 1.42
C ARG A 396 6.11 5.06 0.77
N PHE A 397 6.53 5.89 -0.18
CA PHE A 397 5.74 7.02 -0.66
C PHE A 397 5.85 7.24 -2.17
N ASP A 398 6.56 6.38 -2.91
CA ASP A 398 6.62 6.39 -4.38
C ASP A 398 5.22 6.16 -5.01
N ASN A 399 4.46 5.21 -4.47
CA ASN A 399 3.13 4.79 -4.92
C ASN A 399 2.05 5.87 -4.72
N GLU A 400 2.22 6.73 -3.72
CA GLU A 400 1.43 7.94 -3.53
C GLU A 400 1.99 9.12 -4.31
N LEU A 401 3.28 9.48 -4.14
CA LEU A 401 3.84 10.76 -4.55
C LEU A 401 4.49 10.78 -5.93
N VAL A 402 4.94 9.63 -6.45
CA VAL A 402 5.77 9.55 -7.67
C VAL A 402 4.99 9.01 -8.86
N ALA A 403 4.37 7.84 -8.73
CA ALA A 403 3.52 7.24 -9.75
C ALA A 403 2.46 6.33 -9.11
N GLY A 404 1.29 6.22 -9.73
CA GLY A 404 0.11 5.72 -9.05
C GLY A 404 -0.83 6.87 -8.67
N ALA A 405 -1.13 7.03 -7.38
CA ALA A 405 -2.28 7.82 -6.91
C ALA A 405 -2.22 9.31 -7.31
N LEU A 406 -1.23 10.08 -6.84
CA LEU A 406 -1.11 11.51 -7.15
C LEU A 406 -0.94 11.78 -8.66
N GLN A 407 -0.38 10.82 -9.39
CA GLN A 407 -0.22 10.90 -10.84
C GLN A 407 -1.57 10.75 -11.56
N ALA A 408 -2.38 9.77 -11.16
CA ALA A 408 -3.72 9.54 -11.68
C ALA A 408 -4.65 10.74 -11.37
N ASP A 409 -4.65 11.21 -10.12
CA ASP A 409 -5.42 12.39 -9.67
C ASP A 409 -5.10 13.62 -10.54
N SER A 410 -3.80 13.88 -10.71
CA SER A 410 -3.29 15.03 -11.47
C SER A 410 -3.64 14.94 -12.96
N ALA A 411 -3.56 13.74 -13.55
CA ALA A 411 -3.93 13.51 -14.94
C ALA A 411 -5.44 13.68 -15.17
N MET A 412 -6.27 13.10 -14.29
CA MET A 412 -7.73 13.21 -14.35
C MET A 412 -8.19 14.67 -14.19
N ALA A 413 -7.73 15.36 -13.15
CA ALA A 413 -8.08 16.76 -12.91
C ALA A 413 -7.63 17.67 -14.06
N THR A 414 -6.41 17.47 -14.58
CA THR A 414 -5.89 18.25 -15.72
C THR A 414 -6.72 18.02 -16.98
N LYS A 415 -7.05 16.77 -17.31
CA LYS A 415 -7.88 16.43 -18.48
C LYS A 415 -9.26 17.11 -18.41
N ALA A 416 -9.92 17.04 -17.26
CA ALA A 416 -11.24 17.65 -17.07
C ALA A 416 -11.21 19.18 -17.10
N LEU A 417 -10.21 19.82 -16.50
CA LEU A 417 -10.02 21.28 -16.61
C LEU A 417 -9.79 21.70 -18.07
N MET A 418 -9.02 20.93 -18.83
CA MET A 418 -8.78 21.19 -20.25
C MET A 418 -10.06 21.03 -21.10
N GLY A 419 -10.89 20.01 -20.85
CA GLY A 419 -12.19 19.83 -21.52
C GLY A 419 -13.10 21.04 -21.35
N ILE A 420 -13.32 21.44 -20.09
CA ILE A 420 -14.10 22.64 -19.74
C ILE A 420 -13.51 23.91 -20.39
N MET A 421 -12.19 24.09 -20.37
CA MET A 421 -11.54 25.24 -21.00
C MET A 421 -11.65 25.24 -22.54
N ASN A 422 -11.74 24.07 -23.16
CA ASN A 422 -11.95 23.90 -24.60
C ASN A 422 -13.43 24.04 -25.01
N GLY A 423 -14.34 24.18 -24.05
CA GLY A 423 -15.77 24.41 -24.29
C GLY A 423 -16.63 23.14 -24.34
N ASP A 424 -16.23 22.08 -23.63
CA ASP A 424 -17.08 20.90 -23.47
C ASP A 424 -18.44 21.27 -22.84
N THR A 425 -19.49 20.61 -23.32
CA THR A 425 -20.90 20.90 -22.97
C THR A 425 -21.73 19.62 -22.91
N GLY A 426 -22.91 19.71 -22.28
CA GLY A 426 -23.83 18.58 -22.17
C GLY A 426 -23.22 17.40 -21.43
N ALA A 427 -23.20 16.22 -22.06
CA ALA A 427 -22.64 15.01 -21.47
C ALA A 427 -21.13 15.09 -21.18
N ALA A 428 -20.35 15.72 -22.07
CA ALA A 428 -18.90 15.87 -21.88
C ALA A 428 -18.59 16.71 -20.63
N LEU A 429 -19.25 17.86 -20.49
CA LEU A 429 -19.15 18.70 -19.29
C LEU A 429 -19.57 17.97 -18.02
N ALA A 430 -20.61 17.12 -18.07
CA ALA A 430 -21.03 16.32 -16.93
C ALA A 430 -19.96 15.28 -16.52
N THR A 431 -19.28 14.66 -17.50
CA THR A 431 -18.13 13.79 -17.26
C THR A 431 -16.96 14.57 -16.65
N ASP A 432 -16.60 15.73 -17.19
CA ASP A 432 -15.53 16.57 -16.63
C ASP A 432 -15.84 16.99 -15.18
N GLN A 433 -17.07 17.41 -14.90
CA GLN A 433 -17.51 17.76 -13.54
C GLN A 433 -17.45 16.57 -12.57
N ALA A 434 -17.72 15.35 -13.04
CA ALA A 434 -17.57 14.14 -12.24
C ALA A 434 -16.09 13.79 -12.00
N MET A 435 -15.25 13.86 -13.02
CA MET A 435 -13.80 13.68 -12.93
C MET A 435 -13.16 14.66 -11.95
N LEU A 436 -13.56 15.94 -11.99
CA LEU A 436 -13.08 16.95 -11.03
C LEU A 436 -13.47 16.62 -9.59
N LYS A 437 -14.66 16.04 -9.36
CA LYS A 437 -15.11 15.61 -8.02
C LYS A 437 -14.36 14.38 -7.53
N ALA A 438 -14.18 13.38 -8.38
CA ALA A 438 -13.41 12.18 -8.06
C ALA A 438 -11.95 12.52 -7.72
N ALA A 439 -11.27 13.33 -8.54
CA ALA A 439 -9.90 13.78 -8.27
C ALA A 439 -9.82 14.71 -7.05
N ALA A 440 -10.82 15.59 -6.81
CA ALA A 440 -10.87 16.42 -5.61
C ALA A 440 -11.00 15.60 -4.32
N ALA A 441 -11.79 14.52 -4.33
CA ALA A 441 -11.91 13.60 -3.22
C ALA A 441 -10.59 12.85 -2.98
N ASN A 442 -9.96 12.34 -4.04
CA ASN A 442 -8.73 11.56 -3.94
C ASN A 442 -7.51 12.39 -3.52
N PHE A 443 -7.34 13.63 -4.02
CA PHE A 443 -6.28 14.51 -3.49
C PHE A 443 -6.38 14.70 -1.96
N ILE A 444 -7.61 14.81 -1.43
CA ILE A 444 -7.85 14.94 0.01
C ILE A 444 -7.68 13.58 0.73
N GLY A 445 -8.17 12.49 0.14
CA GLY A 445 -8.04 11.12 0.65
C GLY A 445 -6.59 10.70 0.77
N ASN A 446 -5.83 10.74 -0.33
CA ASN A 446 -4.40 10.42 -0.38
C ASN A 446 -3.58 11.25 0.61
N ALA A 447 -3.84 12.56 0.71
CA ALA A 447 -3.19 13.40 1.73
C ALA A 447 -3.61 13.03 3.16
N GLY A 448 -4.86 12.62 3.37
CA GLY A 448 -5.38 12.11 4.63
C GLY A 448 -4.73 10.80 5.05
N ASP A 449 -4.67 9.82 4.15
CA ASP A 449 -4.10 8.49 4.38
C ASP A 449 -2.61 8.61 4.74
N ILE A 450 -1.81 9.36 3.98
CA ILE A 450 -0.40 9.60 4.32
C ILE A 450 -0.26 10.29 5.70
N SER A 451 -1.11 11.26 6.01
CA SER A 451 -1.12 11.90 7.34
C SER A 451 -1.53 10.96 8.48
N GLY A 452 -2.32 9.94 8.16
CA GLY A 452 -2.65 8.82 9.03
C GLY A 452 -1.46 7.88 9.23
N ASN A 453 -0.63 7.69 8.20
CA ASN A 453 0.53 6.79 8.20
C ASN A 453 1.77 7.42 8.86
N ASN A 454 1.75 8.72 9.15
CA ASN A 454 2.85 9.46 9.76
C ASN A 454 2.56 9.99 11.17
N ILE A 455 3.62 10.21 11.94
CA ILE A 455 3.58 10.87 13.25
C ILE A 455 4.48 12.10 13.17
N ALA A 456 3.91 13.28 13.42
CA ALA A 456 4.66 14.52 13.40
C ALA A 456 5.73 14.57 14.51
N VAL A 457 6.72 15.46 14.37
CA VAL A 457 7.70 15.75 15.44
C VAL A 457 7.00 16.00 16.77
N GLY A 458 7.47 15.34 17.83
CA GLY A 458 6.87 15.42 19.17
C GLY A 458 5.74 14.42 19.43
N GLY A 459 5.51 13.45 18.53
CA GLY A 459 4.56 12.36 18.76
C GLY A 459 3.10 12.73 18.49
N SER A 460 2.85 13.84 17.80
CA SER A 460 1.50 14.33 17.52
C SER A 460 0.95 13.75 16.22
N ALA A 461 -0.34 13.40 16.22
CA ALA A 461 -1.04 13.08 14.98
C ALA A 461 -1.31 14.35 14.15
N TYR A 462 -1.34 14.18 12.83
CA TYR A 462 -1.89 15.19 11.94
C TYR A 462 -3.39 15.34 12.15
N VAL A 463 -3.90 16.56 11.92
CA VAL A 463 -5.35 16.78 11.82
C VAL A 463 -5.82 16.14 10.51
N ASN A 464 -6.80 15.23 10.55
CA ASN A 464 -7.28 14.49 9.38
C ASN A 464 -8.72 14.88 8.94
N SER A 465 -9.34 15.90 9.55
CA SER A 465 -10.75 16.24 9.31
C SER A 465 -10.96 17.22 8.15
N VAL A 466 -11.63 16.75 7.10
CA VAL A 466 -11.93 17.45 5.83
C VAL A 466 -12.44 18.89 6.01
N THR A 467 -13.16 19.18 7.10
CA THR A 467 -13.74 20.51 7.38
C THR A 467 -12.82 21.48 8.14
N SER A 468 -11.69 21.02 8.71
CA SER A 468 -10.86 21.85 9.62
C SER A 468 -9.53 22.31 9.03
N PHE A 469 -9.13 21.80 7.86
CA PHE A 469 -7.83 22.10 7.24
C PHE A 469 -7.60 23.57 6.85
N ILE A 470 -8.67 24.37 6.71
CA ILE A 470 -8.58 25.80 6.41
C ILE A 470 -8.06 26.61 7.62
N THR A 471 -8.09 26.04 8.83
CA THR A 471 -7.62 26.72 10.07
C THR A 471 -6.62 25.90 10.88
N ALA A 472 -6.32 24.66 10.48
CA ALA A 472 -5.35 23.83 11.16
C ALA A 472 -3.93 24.33 10.88
N THR A 473 -3.27 24.86 11.91
CA THR A 473 -1.83 24.55 12.07
C THR A 473 -1.72 23.04 12.06
N ALA A 474 -1.00 22.46 11.09
CA ALA A 474 -1.08 21.04 10.75
C ALA A 474 -0.76 20.08 11.92
N VAL A 475 -0.17 20.60 12.99
CA VAL A 475 -0.11 19.99 14.31
C VAL A 475 -0.71 20.97 15.32
N ASN A 476 -1.61 20.50 16.19
CA ASN A 476 -2.22 21.33 17.22
C ASN A 476 -1.19 21.66 18.32
N GLY A 477 -0.77 22.92 18.42
CA GLY A 477 0.14 23.41 19.47
C GLY A 477 1.65 23.35 19.15
N ILE A 478 2.06 22.93 17.94
CA ILE A 478 3.47 23.00 17.51
C ILE A 478 3.64 24.11 16.46
N ALA A 479 4.55 25.05 16.71
CA ALA A 479 4.92 26.07 15.74
C ALA A 479 5.73 25.43 14.61
N MET A 480 5.37 25.70 13.35
CA MET A 480 6.13 25.21 12.19
C MET A 480 7.56 25.75 12.24
N GLY A 481 8.55 24.84 12.26
CA GLY A 481 9.96 25.23 12.31
C GLY A 481 10.38 25.99 11.05
N THR A 482 11.38 26.85 11.14
CA THR A 482 11.85 27.70 10.02
C THR A 482 12.55 26.94 8.88
N GLY A 483 12.63 25.60 8.95
CA GLY A 483 13.17 24.77 7.88
C GLY A 483 12.22 24.67 6.70
N ALA A 484 12.51 25.39 5.61
CA ALA A 484 11.88 25.13 4.32
C ALA A 484 12.20 23.69 3.85
N PRO A 485 11.27 22.97 3.21
CA PRO A 485 11.56 21.67 2.60
C PRO A 485 12.73 21.79 1.62
N ALA A 486 13.76 20.97 1.81
CA ALA A 486 14.93 20.98 0.92
C ALA A 486 14.54 20.44 -0.46
N GLY A 487 15.06 21.06 -1.53
CA GLY A 487 14.90 20.57 -2.90
C GLY A 487 13.66 21.06 -3.66
N ALA A 488 12.68 21.67 -3.00
CA ALA A 488 11.51 22.26 -3.66
C ALA A 488 11.28 23.70 -3.19
N ASN A 489 11.29 24.66 -4.13
CA ASN A 489 10.83 26.01 -3.86
C ASN A 489 9.29 25.97 -3.86
N PRO A 490 8.61 26.12 -2.71
CA PRO A 490 7.18 25.87 -2.67
C PRO A 490 6.45 27.04 -3.33
N ASN A 491 5.87 26.81 -4.51
CA ASN A 491 4.87 27.72 -5.07
C ASN A 491 3.51 27.47 -4.40
N ILE A 492 3.53 27.46 -3.06
CA ILE A 492 2.35 27.26 -2.21
C ILE A 492 1.51 28.53 -2.32
N ALA A 493 0.28 28.36 -2.81
CA ALA A 493 -0.79 29.35 -2.91
C ALA A 493 -0.44 30.76 -3.46
N ASN A 494 -0.92 31.02 -4.69
CA ASN A 494 -1.12 32.36 -5.27
C ASN A 494 0.13 33.25 -5.46
N GLY A 495 0.81 33.11 -6.61
CA GLY A 495 1.42 34.22 -7.39
C GLY A 495 2.50 35.10 -6.75
N THR A 496 2.77 34.92 -5.45
CA THR A 496 3.66 35.71 -4.60
C THR A 496 4.20 34.74 -3.58
N GLY A 497 5.46 34.30 -3.75
CA GLY A 497 6.12 33.36 -2.85
C GLY A 497 6.31 33.97 -1.46
N GLY A 498 5.31 33.82 -0.60
CA GLY A 498 5.29 34.30 0.77
C GLY A 498 5.95 33.30 1.70
N THR A 499 7.03 33.72 2.36
CA THR A 499 7.60 33.03 3.53
C THR A 499 6.49 32.71 4.54
N PRO A 500 6.51 31.54 5.22
CA PRO A 500 5.53 31.21 6.25
C PRO A 500 5.37 32.37 7.25
N ALA A 501 4.14 32.84 7.42
CA ALA A 501 3.86 33.96 8.31
C ALA A 501 4.18 33.55 9.76
N SER A 502 5.21 34.18 10.34
CA SER A 502 5.57 33.99 11.74
C SER A 502 4.44 34.52 12.63
N THR A 503 3.61 33.62 13.16
CA THR A 503 2.52 33.98 14.09
C THR A 503 3.07 34.22 15.50
N THR A 504 3.85 35.28 15.69
CA THR A 504 4.12 35.82 17.03
C THR A 504 2.86 36.50 17.55
N THR A 505 1.91 35.71 18.04
CA THR A 505 0.78 36.24 18.83
C THR A 505 1.32 36.63 20.21
N PRO A 506 1.25 37.91 20.63
CA PRO A 506 1.69 38.30 21.96
C PRO A 506 0.78 37.67 23.02
N GLY A 507 1.36 36.83 23.89
CA GLY A 507 0.61 36.22 24.99
C GLY A 507 0.13 37.26 25.99
N GLY A 508 -1.18 37.30 26.25
CA GLY A 508 -1.78 38.14 27.27
C GLY A 508 -3.15 37.61 27.71
N GLY A 509 -3.29 37.21 28.97
CA GLY A 509 -4.54 36.67 29.52
C GLY A 509 -4.34 35.68 30.66
N GLY A 510 -3.94 36.18 31.83
CA GLY A 510 -3.43 35.38 32.95
C GLY A 510 -4.37 34.32 33.54
N MET A 511 -3.75 33.35 34.22
CA MET A 511 -4.33 32.65 35.37
C MET A 511 -3.52 32.98 36.62
N ALA A 512 -4.23 33.14 37.74
CA ALA A 512 -3.67 33.58 39.00
C ALA A 512 -3.38 32.42 39.96
N GLY A 513 -2.35 32.58 40.80
CA GLY A 513 -2.20 31.89 42.08
C GLY A 513 -1.14 30.79 42.13
N GLY A 514 -0.23 30.86 43.12
CA GLY A 514 0.32 29.61 43.66
C GLY A 514 1.80 29.49 44.08
N GLY A 515 2.53 30.57 44.41
CA GLY A 515 3.65 30.52 45.39
C GLY A 515 5.00 29.85 45.00
N GLY A 516 6.11 30.44 45.46
CA GLY A 516 7.44 29.79 45.44
C GLY A 516 8.65 30.70 45.21
N ALA A 517 9.23 31.20 46.31
CA ALA A 517 10.54 31.85 46.45
C ALA A 517 11.73 31.16 45.71
N ALA A 518 12.88 31.79 45.40
CA ALA A 518 13.32 33.20 45.51
C ALA A 518 14.69 33.45 44.81
N GLY A 519 15.04 34.73 44.60
CA GLY A 519 16.40 35.24 44.28
C GLY A 519 16.78 35.16 42.79
N GLY A 520 17.32 36.19 42.13
CA GLY A 520 17.79 37.53 42.54
C GLY A 520 19.12 37.82 41.83
N GLY A 521 19.39 38.99 41.22
CA GLY A 521 18.54 40.16 40.97
C GLY A 521 19.30 41.19 40.09
N THR A 522 18.67 42.35 39.84
CA THR A 522 19.26 43.63 39.36
C THR A 522 20.15 43.60 38.09
N ALA A 523 19.65 44.11 36.96
CA ALA A 523 19.85 45.51 36.49
C ALA A 523 20.98 45.59 35.42
N SER A 524 21.01 46.49 34.43
CA SER A 524 20.20 47.68 34.08
C SER A 524 20.48 48.12 32.62
N GLY A 525 19.48 48.68 31.93
CA GLY A 525 19.63 49.55 30.73
C GLY A 525 20.11 48.85 29.44
N GLY A 526 19.61 49.16 28.23
CA GLY A 526 18.67 50.21 27.81
C GLY A 526 19.29 51.14 26.76
N ASN A 527 18.80 51.07 25.51
CA ASN A 527 18.98 51.99 24.35
C ASN A 527 20.43 52.40 23.97
N ALA A 528 20.82 52.65 22.72
CA ALA A 528 20.15 52.77 21.42
C ALA A 528 21.13 52.19 20.35
N GLY A 529 20.89 52.08 19.04
CA GLY A 529 20.02 52.83 18.13
C GLY A 529 20.87 53.35 16.95
N GLY A 530 20.32 53.31 15.74
CA GLY A 530 21.02 53.70 14.50
C GLY A 530 21.86 52.58 13.87
N GLY A 531 21.94 52.45 12.55
CA GLY A 531 21.24 53.21 11.51
C GLY A 531 21.93 53.11 10.15
N THR A 532 21.14 52.78 9.12
CA THR A 532 21.33 53.19 7.70
C THR A 532 22.64 52.88 6.97
N THR A 533 22.56 51.88 6.08
CA THR A 533 22.84 51.95 4.62
C THR A 533 24.02 52.76 4.06
N GLY A 534 24.78 52.13 3.14
CA GLY A 534 25.51 52.84 2.09
C GLY A 534 26.72 52.06 1.55
N GLY A 535 26.72 51.68 0.26
CA GLY A 535 27.82 50.92 -0.35
C GLY A 535 28.95 51.78 -0.92
N GLY A 536 30.06 51.13 -1.28
CA GLY A 536 31.20 51.75 -1.98
C GLY A 536 32.30 50.74 -2.32
N THR A 537 32.77 50.74 -3.57
CA THR A 537 33.70 49.75 -4.16
C THR A 537 35.13 50.28 -4.39
N ALA A 538 36.06 49.35 -4.72
CA ALA A 538 37.50 49.52 -5.04
C ALA A 538 38.40 49.81 -3.82
N GLY A 539 39.64 49.31 -3.70
CA GLY A 539 40.57 48.52 -4.54
C GLY A 539 42.01 48.82 -4.01
N GLY A 540 43.08 48.01 -4.14
CA GLY A 540 43.34 46.71 -4.78
C GLY A 540 44.81 46.27 -4.47
N GLY A 541 45.40 45.40 -5.31
CA GLY A 541 46.82 44.95 -5.23
C GLY A 541 46.94 43.44 -4.90
N ALA A 542 47.31 42.54 -5.83
CA ALA A 542 48.67 42.26 -6.36
C ALA A 542 49.52 41.43 -5.35
N THR A 543 50.30 40.37 -5.67
CA THR A 543 50.76 39.69 -6.92
C THR A 543 51.50 38.38 -6.47
N ASP A 544 51.75 37.31 -7.24
CA ASP A 544 51.48 36.89 -8.64
C ASP A 544 51.63 35.33 -8.77
N GLY A 545 51.36 34.75 -9.96
CA GLY A 545 51.96 33.49 -10.45
C GLY A 545 51.15 32.18 -10.27
N GLY A 546 50.78 31.45 -11.33
CA GLY A 546 50.89 31.75 -12.76
C GLY A 546 50.44 30.58 -13.67
N ASN A 547 49.77 30.94 -14.77
CA ASN A 547 49.57 30.27 -16.08
C ASN A 547 50.10 28.84 -16.38
N ALA A 548 49.56 28.10 -17.36
CA ALA A 548 48.30 28.15 -18.12
C ALA A 548 48.31 26.99 -19.16
N GLY A 549 47.15 26.63 -19.70
CA GLY A 549 47.03 25.82 -20.92
C GLY A 549 45.94 24.73 -20.82
N GLY A 550 45.07 24.52 -21.81
CA GLY A 550 45.05 25.20 -23.11
C GLY A 550 44.34 24.43 -24.21
N ASN A 551 43.03 24.19 -24.05
CA ASN A 551 42.01 24.07 -25.10
C ASN A 551 42.10 23.00 -26.23
N ALA A 552 40.90 22.52 -26.59
CA ALA A 552 40.46 22.04 -27.92
C ALA A 552 40.88 20.65 -28.46
N GLY A 553 39.94 20.03 -29.17
CA GLY A 553 40.18 18.96 -30.15
C GLY A 553 39.23 17.77 -30.03
N GLY A 554 38.17 17.73 -30.85
CA GLY A 554 37.32 16.53 -30.99
C GLY A 554 37.83 15.58 -32.10
N GLY A 555 37.15 14.45 -32.30
CA GLY A 555 37.45 13.55 -33.43
C GLY A 555 36.70 12.22 -33.41
N ASN A 556 35.80 12.02 -34.38
CA ASN A 556 35.13 10.74 -34.66
C ASN A 556 36.08 9.71 -35.27
N ALA A 557 35.98 8.44 -34.82
CA ALA A 557 36.06 7.20 -35.62
C ALA A 557 35.76 6.01 -34.68
N GLY A 558 35.16 4.89 -35.08
CA GLY A 558 34.74 4.47 -36.41
C GLY A 558 35.00 2.97 -36.60
N GLY A 559 33.96 2.18 -36.90
CA GLY A 559 34.00 0.71 -37.04
C GLY A 559 32.95 0.04 -36.13
N GLY A 560 31.98 -0.74 -36.62
CA GLY A 560 31.85 -1.35 -37.95
C GLY A 560 32.74 -2.59 -38.08
N ASN A 561 32.27 -3.75 -38.56
CA ASN A 561 31.01 -4.02 -39.25
C ASN A 561 30.74 -5.54 -39.34
N ALA A 562 29.48 -5.93 -39.59
CA ALA A 562 29.02 -7.24 -40.11
C ALA A 562 29.31 -8.51 -39.27
N GLY A 563 28.52 -9.58 -39.35
CA GLY A 563 27.30 -9.81 -40.15
C GLY A 563 27.30 -11.23 -40.75
N GLY A 564 26.16 -11.92 -40.72
CA GLY A 564 26.04 -13.26 -41.28
C GLY A 564 24.67 -13.90 -41.03
N GLY A 565 23.75 -13.76 -41.98
CA GLY A 565 22.62 -14.69 -42.12
C GLY A 565 22.93 -15.79 -43.15
N ASN A 566 22.16 -16.87 -43.21
CA ASN A 566 21.07 -16.98 -44.19
C ASN A 566 20.31 -18.33 -44.13
N ALA A 567 19.04 -18.31 -44.54
CA ALA A 567 18.23 -19.35 -45.20
C ALA A 567 18.36 -20.87 -44.87
N GLY A 568 17.23 -21.47 -44.46
CA GLY A 568 16.32 -22.13 -45.42
C GLY A 568 16.22 -23.67 -45.50
N GLY A 569 14.97 -24.17 -45.57
CA GLY A 569 14.60 -25.55 -45.94
C GLY A 569 14.35 -26.51 -44.75
N GLY A 570 13.44 -27.48 -44.80
CA GLY A 570 12.45 -27.83 -45.84
C GLY A 570 12.01 -29.30 -45.81
N ALA A 571 10.74 -29.56 -45.50
CA ALA A 571 9.90 -30.75 -45.81
C ALA A 571 10.40 -32.20 -45.57
N ASN A 572 9.71 -32.93 -44.68
CA ASN A 572 9.13 -34.30 -44.82
C ASN A 572 8.78 -34.86 -43.42
N GLY A 573 7.80 -35.74 -43.19
CA GLY A 573 6.83 -36.38 -44.10
C GLY A 573 6.42 -37.77 -43.57
N GLY A 574 5.12 -37.98 -43.28
CA GLY A 574 4.54 -39.25 -42.78
C GLY A 574 4.35 -39.28 -41.24
N GLY A 575 3.25 -39.74 -40.64
CA GLY A 575 1.98 -40.23 -41.18
C GLY A 575 1.70 -41.70 -40.86
N THR A 576 0.76 -41.98 -39.93
CA THR A 576 -0.31 -43.02 -40.03
C THR A 576 -1.17 -43.11 -38.76
N THR A 577 -2.50 -43.08 -38.96
CA THR A 577 -3.58 -43.82 -38.26
C THR A 577 -3.65 -43.90 -36.72
N GLY A 578 -4.76 -43.36 -36.18
CA GLY A 578 -5.86 -44.21 -35.74
C GLY A 578 -6.20 -44.19 -34.23
N GLY A 579 -7.48 -43.95 -33.90
CA GLY A 579 -8.00 -44.22 -32.55
C GLY A 579 -9.04 -43.24 -32.03
N ASN A 580 -10.25 -43.22 -32.62
CA ASN A 580 -11.41 -42.74 -31.86
C ASN A 580 -11.66 -43.69 -30.69
N ASN A 581 -11.84 -43.19 -29.47
CA ASN A 581 -12.93 -43.70 -28.65
C ASN A 581 -13.47 -42.64 -27.69
N GLN A 582 -14.73 -42.25 -27.90
CA GLN A 582 -15.52 -41.63 -26.85
C GLN A 582 -15.90 -42.72 -25.85
N THR A 583 -15.81 -42.45 -24.56
CA THR A 583 -16.65 -43.18 -23.59
C THR A 583 -17.27 -42.20 -22.61
N THR A 584 -18.49 -41.80 -22.96
CA THR A 584 -19.46 -41.16 -22.07
C THR A 584 -19.65 -42.01 -20.81
N THR A 585 -19.75 -41.39 -19.64
CA THR A 585 -20.46 -41.99 -18.50
C THR A 585 -21.25 -40.91 -17.78
N THR A 586 -22.49 -40.74 -18.23
CA THR A 586 -23.51 -39.92 -17.58
C THR A 586 -24.19 -40.77 -16.52
N HIS A 587 -24.25 -40.31 -15.27
CA HIS A 587 -25.19 -40.83 -14.30
C HIS A 587 -26.20 -39.74 -13.91
N HIS A 588 -27.43 -39.92 -14.38
CA HIS A 588 -28.60 -39.21 -13.87
C HIS A 588 -29.06 -39.82 -12.54
N CYS A 589 -29.51 -38.98 -11.62
CA CYS A 589 -30.63 -39.30 -10.74
C CYS A 589 -31.56 -38.09 -10.63
N HIS A 590 -32.73 -38.18 -11.27
CA HIS A 590 -33.85 -37.27 -11.02
C HIS A 590 -34.71 -37.86 -9.89
N SER A 591 -35.17 -37.03 -8.95
CA SER A 591 -36.50 -37.18 -8.37
C SER A 591 -37.03 -35.85 -7.83
N HIS A 592 -38.21 -35.45 -8.28
CA HIS A 592 -38.98 -34.34 -7.69
C HIS A 592 -39.70 -34.81 -6.41
N HIS A 593 -40.06 -33.88 -5.50
CA HIS A 593 -41.48 -33.49 -5.32
C HIS A 593 -41.70 -32.33 -4.31
N SER A 594 -42.33 -31.26 -4.82
CA SER A 594 -43.32 -30.35 -4.20
C SER A 594 -43.26 -29.90 -2.72
N HIS A 595 -43.14 -28.58 -2.56
CA HIS A 595 -43.90 -27.68 -1.67
C HIS A 595 -44.38 -28.16 -0.27
N HIS A 596 -43.98 -27.42 0.77
CA HIS A 596 -44.96 -26.76 1.65
C HIS A 596 -44.40 -25.46 2.24
N SER A 597 -45.25 -24.44 2.31
CA SER A 597 -44.98 -23.14 2.95
C SER A 597 -45.43 -23.14 4.41
N GLN A 598 -44.68 -22.51 5.31
CA GLN A 598 -45.25 -21.74 6.42
C GLN A 598 -44.22 -20.77 7.04
N ASP A 599 -44.72 -19.61 7.43
CA ASP A 599 -43.96 -18.48 7.99
C ASP A 599 -43.44 -18.75 9.40
N HIS A 600 -42.35 -18.07 9.79
CA HIS A 600 -42.26 -17.48 11.13
C HIS A 600 -41.35 -16.25 11.14
N HIS A 601 -41.93 -15.11 11.55
CA HIS A 601 -41.22 -13.83 11.72
C HIS A 601 -40.27 -13.85 12.93
N ALA A 602 -39.07 -13.25 12.81
CA ALA A 602 -38.46 -12.36 13.83
C ALA A 602 -37.07 -11.83 13.42
N ALA A 603 -36.95 -10.63 12.83
CA ALA A 603 -35.71 -9.83 12.81
C ALA A 603 -35.90 -8.35 12.36
N ALA A 604 -37.06 -7.72 12.62
CA ALA A 604 -37.34 -6.35 12.19
C ALA A 604 -37.32 -5.35 13.37
N ALA A 605 -36.14 -5.15 13.98
CA ALA A 605 -35.98 -4.22 15.12
C ALA A 605 -34.63 -3.49 15.22
N ALA A 606 -33.68 -3.73 14.29
CA ALA A 606 -32.33 -3.13 14.34
C ALA A 606 -32.04 -2.06 13.28
N ALA A 607 -32.95 -1.84 12.31
CA ALA A 607 -32.69 -1.00 11.13
C ALA A 607 -32.96 0.52 11.31
N ASN A 608 -33.69 0.93 12.37
CA ASN A 608 -34.24 2.29 12.46
C ASN A 608 -33.40 3.30 13.27
N THR A 609 -32.17 2.96 13.67
CA THR A 609 -31.26 3.87 14.39
C THR A 609 -30.03 4.28 13.57
N ALA A 610 -29.98 3.94 12.28
CA ALA A 610 -28.90 4.32 11.36
C ALA A 610 -29.26 5.49 10.41
N ALA A 611 -30.54 5.89 10.34
CA ALA A 611 -31.07 6.76 9.29
C ALA A 611 -31.01 8.29 9.59
N ALA A 612 -30.08 8.75 10.43
CA ALA A 612 -30.04 10.15 10.91
C ALA A 612 -28.67 10.84 10.80
N ALA A 613 -27.74 10.31 10.00
CA ALA A 613 -26.41 10.88 9.76
C ALA A 613 -26.10 10.96 8.25
N ALA A 614 -26.89 11.73 7.50
CA ALA A 614 -26.76 11.82 6.03
C ALA A 614 -26.97 13.26 5.51
N THR A 615 -25.95 14.12 5.63
CA THR A 615 -25.77 15.34 4.80
C THR A 615 -24.28 15.67 4.58
N GLY A 616 -23.44 14.66 4.40
CA GLY A 616 -22.06 14.79 3.89
C GLY A 616 -21.87 13.80 2.74
N PRO A 617 -20.87 13.99 1.85
CA PRO A 617 -20.51 12.97 0.88
C PRO A 617 -20.09 11.70 1.63
N ASP A 618 -20.55 10.55 1.15
CA ASP A 618 -20.15 9.26 1.68
C ASP A 618 -18.72 8.97 1.23
N MET A 619 -17.77 9.08 2.17
CA MET A 619 -16.34 8.91 1.89
C MET A 619 -15.90 7.43 1.89
N SER A 620 -16.79 6.48 2.20
CA SER A 620 -16.42 5.06 2.35
C SER A 620 -15.87 4.40 1.08
N HIS A 621 -16.05 5.02 -0.09
CA HIS A 621 -15.52 4.59 -1.39
C HIS A 621 -14.27 5.36 -1.86
N HIS A 622 -13.68 6.22 -1.03
CA HIS A 622 -12.61 7.17 -1.41
C HIS A 622 -11.29 7.01 -0.63
N HIS A 623 -11.11 5.92 0.12
CA HIS A 623 -9.87 5.61 0.82
C HIS A 623 -9.17 4.45 0.11
N ALA A 624 -8.03 4.74 -0.51
CA ALA A 624 -7.31 3.78 -1.33
C ALA A 624 -6.23 3.01 -0.54
N MET A 625 -5.75 3.57 0.58
CA MET A 625 -4.43 3.23 1.16
C MET A 625 -4.49 2.87 2.67
N HIS A 626 -5.67 2.50 3.18
CA HIS A 626 -5.96 2.62 4.62
C HIS A 626 -5.51 1.42 5.50
N HIS A 627 -5.05 0.31 4.91
CA HIS A 627 -4.98 -0.98 5.61
C HIS A 627 -3.57 -1.54 5.84
N MET A 628 -2.54 -1.06 5.14
CA MET A 628 -1.15 -1.42 5.45
C MET A 628 -0.65 -0.93 6.84
N TRP A 629 -1.23 0.12 7.43
CA TRP A 629 -0.60 0.91 8.52
C TRP A 629 -1.39 0.99 9.85
N GLY A 630 -2.48 0.23 9.98
CA GLY A 630 -3.37 0.19 11.17
C GLY A 630 -3.03 -0.91 12.17
#